data_AF-A0A2S5BEU1-F1
#
_entry.id   AF-A0A2S5BEU1-F1
#
_cell.length_a   1.000
_cell.length_b   1.000
_cell.length_c   1.000
_cell.angle_alpha   90.00
_cell.angle_beta   90.00
_cell.angle_gamma   90.00
#
_symmetry.space_group_name_H-M   'P 1'
#
loop_
_entity.id
_entity.type
_entity.pdbx_description
1 polymer ?
#
loop_
_entity_poly.entity_id
_entity_poly.type
_entity_poly.pdbx_seq_one_letter_code
_entity_poly.pdbx_strand_id
1 'polypeptide(L)'
;MAEPPRKRPRLSPPPASPKPTPPGEPSRTISASTTTTSAAAPAAPAATLVETLKSDQARTLASHQVHEPSHYSHRVTPFQQPLHLTSFSYSPTRQLLLDSHNRDDSLSYYREPRLGSDLNHGFDRAVWRDGTVDEGLDALLDTLDHWARSDPSGAAADLLAKTALITWRGMLTKLMLAVYECDNLAHGRRADGWEMNAMLVEDCLYLEESNPPAKLAAKAESERSGPGALPSYYGYSFEAYCTTSAPSRTLSNPHAPPPPPSRGPDEDDGFSVPNTNVQWCSVVKTSLGGCRTIVGGEVDCLRPTADMTRGVSTNDFIELKTNLVIQSLRDEINFERQKLLKHYVQSFLLGVPTVTVGFRTRQGQLANLQSFNTLDLPRMVRGKPHAWDPSVCLTSAHDLLDFIRRTVAAAMSAPANSSESTSPSSPPVFRISFSPHATPSSGSFPTVTIRQLTAELVESEVVGGKKAVAGGRIGFLPRTWAEARRAHRVAASERGTLTAHTASSSLQAKPRPAQSRPPPPPPPPPPPAGAVSNPTDSASSAAGMPPAAVDSPAAPSMPKSTSAGRPGGVAALLKR
;
A
#
# COMPACT_ATOMS: atom_id res chain seq x y z
N MET A 1 49.58 -21.20 -32.43
CA MET A 1 48.56 -22.11 -33.01
C MET A 1 47.35 -22.06 -32.11
N ALA A 2 46.14 -21.94 -32.66
CA ALA A 2 44.89 -21.85 -31.88
C ALA A 2 43.84 -22.80 -32.47
N GLU A 3 43.06 -23.46 -31.62
CA GLU A 3 42.01 -24.39 -32.05
C GLU A 3 40.85 -23.69 -32.78
N PRO A 4 40.22 -24.35 -33.77
CA PRO A 4 38.98 -23.85 -34.38
C PRO A 4 37.75 -24.11 -33.47
N PRO A 5 36.73 -23.24 -33.50
CA PRO A 5 35.56 -23.39 -32.64
C PRO A 5 34.68 -24.59 -33.03
N ARG A 6 34.28 -25.38 -32.02
CA ARG A 6 33.38 -26.54 -32.19
C ARG A 6 31.99 -26.11 -32.66
N LYS A 7 31.46 -26.76 -33.71
CA LYS A 7 30.12 -26.52 -34.25
C LYS A 7 29.04 -26.99 -33.27
N ARG A 8 27.95 -26.20 -33.11
CA ARG A 8 26.75 -26.64 -32.37
C ARG A 8 26.02 -27.76 -33.15
N PRO A 9 25.41 -28.75 -32.47
CA PRO A 9 24.50 -29.71 -33.12
C PRO A 9 23.27 -29.03 -33.71
N ARG A 10 22.80 -29.51 -34.87
CA ARG A 10 21.46 -29.19 -35.38
C ARG A 10 20.43 -30.05 -34.65
N LEU A 11 19.37 -29.44 -34.12
CA LEU A 11 18.16 -30.14 -33.71
C LEU A 11 17.15 -30.11 -34.88
N SER A 12 16.54 -31.25 -35.15
CA SER A 12 15.50 -31.41 -36.19
C SER A 12 14.16 -30.82 -35.71
N PRO A 13 13.31 -30.31 -36.62
CA PRO A 13 11.95 -29.89 -36.26
C PRO A 13 11.06 -31.08 -35.89
N PRO A 14 10.05 -30.90 -35.02
CA PRO A 14 9.09 -31.95 -34.66
C PRO A 14 8.12 -32.26 -35.83
N PRO A 15 7.54 -33.48 -35.88
CA PRO A 15 6.57 -33.86 -36.90
C PRO A 15 5.24 -33.10 -36.75
N ALA A 16 4.56 -32.85 -37.87
CA ALA A 16 3.28 -32.14 -37.90
C ALA A 16 2.10 -33.04 -37.48
N SER A 17 1.25 -32.54 -36.59
CA SER A 17 -0.02 -33.18 -36.21
C SER A 17 -1.09 -33.03 -37.29
N PRO A 18 -1.98 -34.01 -37.50
CA PRO A 18 -3.04 -33.94 -38.51
C PRO A 18 -4.15 -32.93 -38.15
N LYS A 19 -4.80 -32.38 -39.18
CA LYS A 19 -5.94 -31.45 -39.04
C LYS A 19 -7.23 -32.18 -38.59
N PRO A 20 -8.10 -31.54 -37.78
CA PRO A 20 -9.43 -32.07 -37.50
C PRO A 20 -10.39 -31.88 -38.70
N THR A 21 -11.27 -32.86 -38.90
CA THR A 21 -12.40 -32.83 -39.85
C THR A 21 -13.61 -32.07 -39.30
N PRO A 22 -14.47 -31.49 -40.16
CA PRO A 22 -15.67 -30.77 -39.72
C PRO A 22 -16.82 -31.73 -39.35
N PRO A 23 -17.74 -31.33 -38.45
CA PRO A 23 -18.93 -32.13 -38.11
C PRO A 23 -20.00 -32.06 -39.21
N GLY A 24 -20.65 -33.18 -39.49
CA GLY A 24 -21.75 -33.29 -40.45
C GLY A 24 -23.13 -32.98 -39.85
N GLU A 25 -24.10 -32.70 -40.72
CA GLU A 25 -25.49 -32.39 -40.36
C GLU A 25 -26.25 -33.61 -39.80
N PRO A 26 -27.17 -33.42 -38.83
CA PRO A 26 -28.10 -34.46 -38.40
C PRO A 26 -29.40 -34.46 -39.22
N SER A 27 -29.72 -35.61 -39.83
CA SER A 27 -30.98 -35.84 -40.55
C SER A 27 -32.19 -36.00 -39.60
N ARG A 28 -33.38 -35.63 -40.11
CA ARG A 28 -34.68 -35.77 -39.43
C ARG A 28 -35.20 -37.21 -39.44
N THR A 29 -35.63 -37.77 -38.30
CA THR A 29 -36.72 -38.78 -38.27
C THR A 29 -37.51 -38.82 -36.95
N ILE A 30 -38.75 -38.30 -37.01
CA ILE A 30 -40.02 -38.77 -36.42
C ILE A 30 -40.03 -39.55 -35.07
N SER A 31 -40.59 -38.86 -34.06
CA SER A 31 -41.61 -39.27 -33.07
C SER A 31 -41.65 -40.65 -32.39
N ALA A 32 -41.66 -40.62 -31.05
CA ALA A 32 -42.58 -41.41 -30.22
C ALA A 32 -43.07 -40.56 -29.03
N SER A 33 -44.34 -40.69 -28.64
CA SER A 33 -45.02 -39.84 -27.65
C SER A 33 -45.27 -40.55 -26.33
N THR A 34 -45.01 -39.89 -25.20
CA THR A 34 -45.68 -40.22 -23.93
C THR A 34 -45.99 -38.96 -23.12
N THR A 35 -47.25 -38.81 -22.75
CA THR A 35 -47.83 -37.71 -21.97
C THR A 35 -47.54 -37.87 -20.48
N THR A 36 -47.33 -36.78 -19.71
CA THR A 36 -48.14 -36.47 -18.50
C THR A 36 -47.80 -35.15 -17.79
N THR A 37 -48.87 -34.43 -17.41
CA THR A 37 -49.05 -33.49 -16.27
C THR A 37 -48.07 -32.33 -16.04
N SER A 38 -48.57 -31.11 -16.26
CA SER A 38 -48.03 -29.87 -15.69
C SER A 38 -48.45 -29.68 -14.23
N ALA A 39 -47.56 -29.13 -13.40
CA ALA A 39 -47.92 -28.46 -12.16
C ALA A 39 -47.31 -27.05 -12.17
N ALA A 40 -48.14 -26.02 -12.13
CA ALA A 40 -47.68 -24.63 -12.15
C ALA A 40 -47.31 -24.17 -10.73
N ALA A 41 -46.11 -23.60 -10.57
CA ALA A 41 -45.74 -22.86 -9.36
C ALA A 41 -46.24 -21.40 -9.46
N PRO A 42 -46.77 -20.79 -8.38
CA PRO A 42 -47.36 -19.47 -8.44
C PRO A 42 -46.29 -18.37 -8.57
N ALA A 43 -46.48 -17.45 -9.52
CA ALA A 43 -45.67 -16.26 -9.64
C ALA A 43 -46.03 -15.25 -8.55
N ALA A 44 -45.12 -15.03 -7.59
CA ALA A 44 -45.19 -13.89 -6.68
C ALA A 44 -44.88 -12.58 -7.43
N PRO A 45 -45.52 -11.44 -7.09
CA PRO A 45 -45.47 -10.23 -7.90
C PRO A 45 -44.11 -9.51 -7.76
N ALA A 46 -43.31 -9.55 -8.83
CA ALA A 46 -42.04 -8.82 -8.94
C ALA A 46 -42.19 -7.28 -8.81
N ALA A 47 -43.41 -6.75 -8.87
CA ALA A 47 -43.69 -5.32 -8.71
C ALA A 47 -43.34 -4.79 -7.31
N THR A 48 -43.62 -5.55 -6.24
CA THR A 48 -43.42 -5.08 -4.85
C THR A 48 -41.93 -4.93 -4.52
N LEU A 49 -41.06 -5.82 -5.04
CA LEU A 49 -39.62 -5.77 -4.79
C LEU A 49 -38.98 -4.49 -5.38
N VAL A 50 -39.51 -3.99 -6.50
CA VAL A 50 -39.00 -2.80 -7.20
C VAL A 50 -39.44 -1.49 -6.52
N GLU A 51 -40.49 -1.53 -5.71
CA GLU A 51 -40.88 -0.39 -4.86
C GLU A 51 -40.12 -0.37 -3.53
N THR A 52 -39.88 -1.52 -2.90
CA THR A 52 -39.02 -1.60 -1.69
C THR A 52 -37.56 -1.19 -1.99
N LEU A 53 -37.06 -1.45 -3.20
CA LEU A 53 -35.73 -0.98 -3.65
C LEU A 53 -35.65 0.55 -3.91
N LYS A 54 -36.77 1.29 -3.85
CA LYS A 54 -36.79 2.76 -4.02
C LYS A 54 -36.79 3.53 -2.70
N SER A 55 -37.03 2.89 -1.55
CA SER A 55 -37.09 3.57 -0.25
C SER A 55 -35.76 3.67 0.50
N ASP A 56 -34.69 3.02 0.02
CA ASP A 56 -33.44 2.83 0.79
C ASP A 56 -32.25 3.71 0.32
N GLN A 57 -32.52 4.73 -0.51
CA GLN A 57 -31.49 5.69 -0.92
C GLN A 57 -31.23 6.74 0.16
N ALA A 58 -30.33 6.39 1.09
CA ALA A 58 -29.63 7.41 1.87
C ALA A 58 -28.92 8.37 0.91
N ARG A 59 -29.41 9.62 0.86
CA ARG A 59 -29.00 10.62 -0.14
C ARG A 59 -27.49 10.86 -0.08
N THR A 60 -26.86 10.96 -1.25
CA THR A 60 -25.48 11.46 -1.37
C THR A 60 -25.39 12.83 -0.71
N LEU A 61 -24.54 12.96 0.30
CA LEU A 61 -24.31 14.20 1.05
C LEU A 61 -23.45 15.17 0.25
N ALA A 62 -22.40 14.64 -0.39
CA ALA A 62 -21.51 15.40 -1.23
C ALA A 62 -20.81 14.52 -2.27
N SER A 63 -20.28 15.15 -3.31
CA SER A 63 -19.45 14.54 -4.34
C SER A 63 -18.18 15.38 -4.57
N HIS A 64 -17.11 14.71 -5.00
CA HIS A 64 -15.87 15.34 -5.41
C HIS A 64 -15.37 14.67 -6.71
N GLN A 65 -15.17 15.48 -7.74
CA GLN A 65 -14.62 15.01 -9.01
C GLN A 65 -13.14 14.68 -8.83
N VAL A 66 -12.72 13.49 -9.29
CA VAL A 66 -11.30 13.18 -9.46
C VAL A 66 -10.89 13.65 -10.84
N HIS A 67 -9.94 14.57 -10.88
CA HIS A 67 -9.46 15.17 -12.13
C HIS A 67 -8.33 14.32 -12.76
N GLU A 68 -7.98 14.67 -13.99
CA GLU A 68 -6.80 14.14 -14.70
C GLU A 68 -5.47 14.52 -14.00
N PRO A 69 -4.38 13.74 -14.17
CA PRO A 69 -3.08 13.99 -13.54
C PRO A 69 -2.53 15.42 -13.68
N SER A 70 -2.79 16.08 -14.80
CA SER A 70 -2.39 17.47 -15.10
C SER A 70 -2.92 18.48 -14.07
N HIS A 71 -4.11 18.23 -13.50
CA HIS A 71 -4.76 19.10 -12.52
C HIS A 71 -4.00 19.13 -11.18
N TYR A 72 -3.26 18.09 -10.84
CA TYR A 72 -2.55 17.99 -9.57
C TYR A 72 -1.04 18.31 -9.69
N SER A 73 -0.48 18.29 -10.90
CA SER A 73 0.96 18.35 -11.17
C SER A 73 1.68 19.64 -10.72
N HIS A 74 0.93 20.73 -10.50
CA HIS A 74 1.47 22.03 -10.11
C HIS A 74 1.48 22.27 -8.58
N ARG A 75 1.04 21.30 -7.78
CA ARG A 75 1.02 21.35 -6.31
C ARG A 75 1.92 20.25 -5.73
N VAL A 76 2.52 20.53 -4.57
CA VAL A 76 3.35 19.57 -3.84
C VAL A 76 2.77 19.38 -2.44
N THR A 77 2.13 18.23 -2.21
CA THR A 77 1.71 17.82 -0.87
C THR A 77 2.88 17.19 -0.10
N PRO A 78 3.23 17.68 1.10
CA PRO A 78 4.27 17.06 1.91
C PRO A 78 3.83 15.71 2.45
N PHE A 79 4.76 14.74 2.47
CA PHE A 79 4.58 13.43 3.09
C PHE A 79 5.71 13.15 4.07
N GLN A 80 5.37 12.72 5.29
CA GLN A 80 6.37 12.35 6.29
C GLN A 80 6.83 10.90 6.06
N GLN A 81 8.14 10.65 6.05
CA GLN A 81 8.68 9.29 6.01
C GLN A 81 8.05 8.41 7.12
N PRO A 82 7.51 7.22 6.80
CA PRO A 82 6.88 6.37 7.78
C PRO A 82 7.86 5.88 8.86
N LEU A 83 7.46 6.04 10.12
CA LEU A 83 8.18 5.60 11.30
C LEU A 83 7.43 4.43 11.94
N HIS A 84 8.10 3.28 12.09
CA HIS A 84 7.56 2.14 12.83
C HIS A 84 7.29 2.52 14.30
N LEU A 85 6.12 2.17 14.81
CA LEU A 85 5.71 2.38 16.21
C LEU A 85 5.69 1.07 17.00
N THR A 86 5.03 0.06 16.43
CA THR A 86 4.79 -1.26 17.02
C THR A 86 4.34 -2.22 15.92
N SER A 87 4.23 -3.50 16.27
CA SER A 87 3.83 -4.61 15.41
C SER A 87 2.77 -5.47 16.08
N PHE A 88 2.18 -6.36 15.29
CA PHE A 88 1.46 -7.53 15.77
C PHE A 88 1.62 -8.70 14.79
N SER A 89 1.36 -9.91 15.29
CA SER A 89 1.38 -11.15 14.51
C SER A 89 0.02 -11.83 14.53
N TYR A 90 -0.30 -12.55 13.47
CA TYR A 90 -1.35 -13.57 13.47
C TYR A 90 -0.71 -14.96 13.44
N SER A 91 -1.08 -15.82 14.38
CA SER A 91 -0.61 -17.21 14.46
C SER A 91 -1.08 -18.05 13.26
N PRO A 92 -0.54 -19.28 13.08
CA PRO A 92 -1.04 -20.25 12.11
C PRO A 92 -2.54 -20.60 12.21
N THR A 93 -3.19 -20.26 13.34
CA THR A 93 -4.63 -20.46 13.61
C THR A 93 -5.43 -19.14 13.64
N ARG A 94 -4.87 -18.05 13.10
CA ARG A 94 -5.45 -16.70 13.10
C ARG A 94 -5.71 -16.10 14.49
N GLN A 95 -4.97 -16.55 15.51
CA GLN A 95 -4.95 -15.87 16.80
C GLN A 95 -4.10 -14.60 16.70
N LEU A 96 -4.62 -13.48 17.20
CA LEU A 96 -3.88 -12.22 17.29
C LEU A 96 -2.87 -12.29 18.45
N LEU A 97 -1.62 -11.95 18.16
CA LEU A 97 -0.49 -11.95 19.10
C LEU A 97 0.00 -10.50 19.27
N LEU A 98 -0.07 -10.00 20.50
CA LEU A 98 0.16 -8.58 20.84
C LEU A 98 1.26 -8.37 21.89
N ASP A 99 1.62 -9.40 22.64
CA ASP A 99 2.53 -9.24 23.77
C ASP A 99 3.96 -9.01 23.29
N SER A 100 4.76 -8.33 24.12
CA SER A 100 6.17 -8.03 23.82
C SER A 100 7.04 -9.26 23.49
N HIS A 101 6.59 -10.47 23.84
CA HIS A 101 7.29 -11.73 23.58
C HIS A 101 6.77 -12.51 22.36
N ASN A 102 5.61 -12.15 21.78
CA ASN A 102 4.95 -12.92 20.71
C ASN A 102 4.42 -12.08 19.52
N ARG A 103 4.36 -10.75 19.65
CA ARG A 103 3.88 -9.85 18.58
C ARG A 103 4.69 -9.91 17.28
N ASP A 104 5.92 -10.42 17.35
CA ASP A 104 6.86 -10.53 16.24
C ASP A 104 7.05 -12.00 15.77
N ASP A 105 6.29 -12.97 16.29
CA ASP A 105 6.45 -14.41 16.00
C ASP A 105 6.23 -14.80 14.54
N SER A 106 5.43 -14.03 13.79
CA SER A 106 5.17 -14.28 12.35
C SER A 106 6.12 -13.54 11.43
N LEU A 107 7.11 -12.82 11.98
CA LEU A 107 8.10 -12.09 11.21
C LEU A 107 9.06 -13.04 10.49
N SER A 108 9.20 -12.87 9.18
CA SER A 108 10.07 -13.70 8.35
C SER A 108 11.24 -12.92 7.77
N TYR A 109 12.32 -13.61 7.42
CA TYR A 109 13.52 -13.05 6.81
C TYR A 109 13.64 -13.50 5.37
N TYR A 110 14.07 -12.60 4.51
CA TYR A 110 14.31 -12.84 3.10
C TYR A 110 15.42 -13.86 2.89
N ARG A 111 15.23 -14.73 1.90
CA ARG A 111 16.25 -15.55 1.26
C ARG A 111 16.03 -15.54 -0.24
N GLU A 112 17.09 -15.72 -1.02
CA GLU A 112 16.96 -15.77 -2.47
C GLU A 112 16.35 -17.11 -2.92
N PRO A 113 15.28 -17.13 -3.72
CA PRO A 113 14.67 -18.34 -4.23
C PRO A 113 15.50 -18.95 -5.37
N ARG A 114 15.41 -20.27 -5.56
CA ARG A 114 16.01 -20.94 -6.73
C ARG A 114 15.29 -20.52 -8.02
N LEU A 115 16.04 -20.09 -9.04
CA LEU A 115 15.48 -19.94 -10.39
C LEU A 115 15.12 -21.33 -10.95
N GLY A 116 13.90 -21.45 -11.46
CA GLY A 116 13.27 -22.73 -11.82
C GLY A 116 12.35 -23.32 -10.75
N SER A 117 12.20 -22.68 -9.57
CA SER A 117 11.18 -23.11 -8.59
C SER A 117 9.76 -23.02 -9.15
N ASP A 118 8.93 -24.01 -8.81
CA ASP A 118 7.57 -24.15 -9.31
C ASP A 118 6.55 -23.51 -8.35
N LEU A 119 5.98 -22.37 -8.75
CA LEU A 119 5.00 -21.66 -7.91
C LEU A 119 3.63 -22.38 -7.85
N ASN A 120 3.41 -23.48 -8.58
CA ASN A 120 2.24 -24.35 -8.38
C ASN A 120 2.45 -25.33 -7.20
N HIS A 121 3.69 -25.56 -6.77
CA HIS A 121 4.00 -26.55 -5.74
C HIS A 121 3.29 -26.20 -4.42
N GLY A 122 2.56 -27.16 -3.86
CA GLY A 122 1.88 -27.03 -2.56
C GLY A 122 0.51 -26.33 -2.61
N PHE A 123 -0.02 -25.99 -3.79
CA PHE A 123 -1.34 -25.35 -3.94
C PHE A 123 -2.48 -26.16 -3.31
N ASP A 124 -2.44 -27.49 -3.47
CA ASP A 124 -3.39 -28.47 -2.93
C ASP A 124 -3.34 -28.61 -1.40
N ARG A 125 -2.19 -28.27 -0.80
CA ARG A 125 -1.94 -28.36 0.66
C ARG A 125 -2.03 -26.99 1.36
N ALA A 126 -2.22 -25.91 0.61
CA ALA A 126 -2.20 -24.55 1.12
C ALA A 126 -3.34 -24.30 2.13
N VAL A 127 -3.02 -23.64 3.24
CA VAL A 127 -4.01 -23.29 4.26
C VAL A 127 -4.56 -21.90 3.98
N TRP A 128 -5.85 -21.86 3.63
CA TRP A 128 -6.57 -20.63 3.33
C TRP A 128 -7.26 -20.08 4.58
N ARG A 129 -7.06 -18.79 4.86
CA ARG A 129 -7.81 -18.05 5.88
C ARG A 129 -9.28 -18.01 5.49
N ASP A 130 -10.17 -18.01 6.49
CA ASP A 130 -11.59 -17.78 6.25
C ASP A 130 -11.83 -16.35 5.74
N GLY A 131 -12.00 -16.23 4.42
CA GLY A 131 -12.32 -14.98 3.75
C GLY A 131 -13.77 -14.50 3.91
N THR A 132 -14.62 -15.22 4.67
CA THR A 132 -16.01 -14.81 4.93
C THR A 132 -16.15 -13.89 6.14
N VAL A 133 -15.12 -13.79 6.99
CA VAL A 133 -15.10 -12.96 8.19
C VAL A 133 -14.37 -11.64 7.92
N ASP A 134 -15.04 -10.51 8.17
CA ASP A 134 -14.40 -9.20 8.19
C ASP A 134 -13.76 -8.92 9.56
N GLU A 135 -12.46 -8.66 9.56
CA GLU A 135 -11.71 -8.27 10.76
C GLU A 135 -11.66 -6.74 10.94
N GLY A 136 -12.21 -5.97 9.98
CA GLY A 136 -12.32 -4.51 10.07
C GLY A 136 -10.98 -3.85 10.38
N LEU A 137 -10.96 -2.98 11.39
CA LEU A 137 -9.73 -2.39 11.96
C LEU A 137 -9.27 -3.09 13.25
N ASP A 138 -9.95 -4.15 13.70
CA ASP A 138 -9.88 -4.63 15.08
C ASP A 138 -8.44 -4.86 15.57
N ALA A 139 -7.66 -5.67 14.85
CA ALA A 139 -6.26 -5.96 15.22
C ALA A 139 -5.37 -4.71 15.27
N LEU A 140 -5.59 -3.72 14.39
CA LEU A 140 -4.85 -2.45 14.44
C LEU A 140 -5.21 -1.66 15.71
N LEU A 141 -6.49 -1.61 16.07
CA LEU A 141 -6.95 -0.87 17.24
C LEU A 141 -6.54 -1.56 18.55
N ASP A 142 -6.69 -2.89 18.64
CA ASP A 142 -6.24 -3.69 19.78
C ASP A 142 -4.72 -3.57 19.98
N THR A 143 -3.93 -3.54 18.90
CA THR A 143 -2.47 -3.31 18.96
C THR A 143 -2.14 -1.91 19.47
N LEU A 144 -2.82 -0.87 18.99
CA LEU A 144 -2.60 0.50 19.42
C LEU A 144 -3.00 0.73 20.89
N ASP A 145 -4.06 0.07 21.34
CA ASP A 145 -4.52 0.11 22.73
C ASP A 145 -3.56 -0.65 23.67
N HIS A 146 -3.10 -1.84 23.27
CA HIS A 146 -2.06 -2.56 24.00
C HIS A 146 -0.76 -1.74 24.07
N TRP A 147 -0.31 -1.17 22.96
CA TRP A 147 0.88 -0.31 22.90
C TRP A 147 0.76 0.92 23.82
N ALA A 148 -0.39 1.58 23.84
CA ALA A 148 -0.64 2.73 24.70
C ALA A 148 -0.72 2.36 26.19
N ARG A 149 -1.29 1.19 26.54
CA ARG A 149 -1.32 0.69 27.93
C ARG A 149 0.04 0.20 28.42
N SER A 150 0.89 -0.31 27.52
CA SER A 150 2.24 -0.81 27.83
C SER A 150 3.35 0.26 27.78
N ASP A 151 3.04 1.51 27.41
CA ASP A 151 3.99 2.64 27.44
C ASP A 151 3.87 3.45 28.75
N PRO A 152 4.80 3.28 29.71
CA PRO A 152 4.76 4.00 30.98
C PRO A 152 5.07 5.50 30.84
N SER A 153 5.58 5.97 29.70
CA SER A 153 5.83 7.40 29.46
C SER A 153 4.55 8.16 29.07
N GLY A 154 3.50 7.44 28.65
CA GLY A 154 2.27 8.03 28.10
C GLY A 154 2.42 8.66 26.71
N ALA A 155 3.62 8.66 26.11
CA ALA A 155 3.89 9.26 24.81
C ALA A 155 3.06 8.61 23.68
N ALA A 156 2.78 7.30 23.77
CA ALA A 156 1.90 6.57 22.89
C ALA A 156 0.45 7.10 22.94
N ALA A 157 -0.11 7.25 24.14
CA ALA A 157 -1.45 7.82 24.33
C ALA A 157 -1.52 9.27 23.84
N ASP A 158 -0.47 10.05 24.09
CA ASP A 158 -0.33 11.45 23.65
C ASP A 158 -0.22 11.57 22.12
N LEU A 159 0.42 10.60 21.47
CA LEU A 159 0.52 10.49 20.01
C LEU A 159 -0.84 10.11 19.42
N LEU A 160 -1.53 9.10 19.98
CA LEU A 160 -2.88 8.72 19.58
C LEU A 160 -3.88 9.87 19.75
N ALA A 161 -3.80 10.65 20.83
CA ALA A 161 -4.63 11.84 21.05
C ALA A 161 -4.45 12.91 19.96
N LYS A 162 -3.30 12.92 19.27
CA LYS A 162 -2.94 13.89 18.22
C LYS A 162 -3.04 13.30 16.79
N THR A 163 -3.55 12.08 16.65
CA THR A 163 -3.74 11.40 15.35
C THR A 163 -5.07 11.81 14.73
N ALA A 164 -5.05 12.18 13.45
CA ALA A 164 -6.20 12.66 12.69
C ALA A 164 -6.80 11.58 11.77
N LEU A 165 -6.05 10.53 11.43
CA LEU A 165 -6.49 9.38 10.65
C LEU A 165 -5.88 8.06 11.17
N ILE A 166 -6.70 7.02 11.34
CA ILE A 166 -6.27 5.63 11.58
C ILE A 166 -6.90 4.73 10.51
N THR A 167 -6.07 3.95 9.79
CA THR A 167 -6.55 3.08 8.70
C THR A 167 -5.52 1.99 8.32
N TRP A 168 -5.91 1.06 7.45
CA TRP A 168 -4.99 0.14 6.77
C TRP A 168 -4.30 0.81 5.56
N ARG A 169 -3.05 0.40 5.28
CA ARG A 169 -2.26 0.77 4.08
C ARG A 169 -3.06 0.66 2.78
N GLY A 170 -3.93 -0.34 2.68
CA GLY A 170 -4.80 -0.56 1.52
C GLY A 170 -5.76 0.60 1.22
N MET A 171 -6.27 1.32 2.23
CA MET A 171 -7.20 2.43 1.99
C MET A 171 -6.48 3.67 1.46
N LEU A 172 -5.33 4.02 2.05
CA LEU A 172 -4.45 5.08 1.52
C LEU A 172 -3.96 4.75 0.10
N THR A 173 -3.66 3.47 -0.17
CA THR A 173 -3.30 2.99 -1.51
C THR A 173 -4.43 3.28 -2.51
N LYS A 174 -5.69 2.99 -2.16
CA LYS A 174 -6.86 3.28 -3.02
C LYS A 174 -7.05 4.78 -3.28
N LEU A 175 -6.84 5.63 -2.26
CA LEU A 175 -6.91 7.09 -2.41
C LEU A 175 -5.80 7.63 -3.33
N MET A 176 -4.54 7.19 -3.14
CA MET A 176 -3.40 7.62 -3.96
C MET A 176 -3.48 7.16 -5.42
N LEU A 177 -4.12 6.01 -5.69
CA LEU A 177 -4.23 5.47 -7.04
C LEU A 177 -5.45 5.98 -7.82
N ALA A 178 -6.45 6.57 -7.16
CA ALA A 178 -7.71 6.98 -7.80
C ALA A 178 -7.49 7.82 -9.06
N VAL A 179 -6.58 8.80 -9.02
CA VAL A 179 -6.19 9.65 -10.17
C VAL A 179 -5.67 8.87 -11.39
N TYR A 180 -4.90 7.79 -11.17
CA TYR A 180 -4.39 6.96 -12.27
C TYR A 180 -5.34 5.84 -12.69
N GLU A 181 -6.30 5.47 -11.83
CA GLU A 181 -7.45 4.67 -12.25
C GLU A 181 -8.39 5.48 -13.16
N CYS A 182 -8.55 6.79 -12.92
CA CYS A 182 -9.21 7.70 -13.88
C CYS A 182 -8.44 7.80 -15.21
N ASP A 183 -7.12 8.00 -15.15
CA ASP A 183 -6.26 8.05 -16.36
C ASP A 183 -6.32 6.75 -17.18
N ASN A 184 -6.30 5.59 -16.52
CA ASN A 184 -6.49 4.29 -17.17
C ASN A 184 -7.79 4.27 -17.97
N LEU A 185 -8.91 4.72 -17.39
CA LEU A 185 -10.21 4.69 -18.03
C LEU A 185 -10.29 5.66 -19.23
N ALA A 186 -9.73 6.87 -19.10
CA ALA A 186 -9.61 7.84 -20.18
C ALA A 186 -8.82 7.30 -21.39
N HIS A 187 -7.85 6.41 -21.15
CA HIS A 187 -7.08 5.70 -22.18
C HIS A 187 -7.70 4.36 -22.61
N GLY A 188 -9.01 4.16 -22.40
CA GLY A 188 -9.75 2.98 -22.86
C GLY A 188 -9.39 1.67 -22.16
N ARG A 189 -8.82 1.73 -20.94
CA ARG A 189 -8.48 0.56 -20.12
C ARG A 189 -9.55 0.35 -19.05
N ARG A 190 -9.60 -0.87 -18.50
CA ARG A 190 -10.37 -1.13 -17.27
C ARG A 190 -9.72 -0.39 -16.10
N ALA A 191 -10.55 0.19 -15.25
CA ALA A 191 -10.20 0.65 -13.92
C ALA A 191 -11.28 0.19 -12.94
N ASP A 192 -10.89 -0.13 -11.72
CA ASP A 192 -11.79 -0.68 -10.71
C ASP A 192 -12.20 0.41 -9.71
N GLY A 193 -13.50 0.53 -9.44
CA GLY A 193 -14.02 1.37 -8.37
C GLY A 193 -13.76 0.76 -6.99
N TRP A 194 -13.98 1.54 -5.94
CA TRP A 194 -13.85 1.05 -4.57
C TRP A 194 -14.85 1.70 -3.63
N GLU A 195 -15.11 0.99 -2.53
CA GLU A 195 -15.91 1.49 -1.42
C GLU A 195 -15.16 1.33 -0.09
N MET A 196 -15.29 2.32 0.78
CA MET A 196 -14.77 2.31 2.15
C MET A 196 -15.80 2.88 3.12
N ASN A 197 -15.84 2.36 4.34
CA ASN A 197 -16.63 2.93 5.43
C ASN A 197 -15.80 3.98 6.17
N ALA A 198 -16.46 5.01 6.68
CA ALA A 198 -15.85 6.08 7.46
C ALA A 198 -16.62 6.40 8.74
N MET A 199 -15.88 6.69 9.81
CA MET A 199 -16.38 7.23 11.07
C MET A 199 -15.42 8.29 11.57
N LEU A 200 -15.94 9.37 12.18
CA LEU A 200 -15.13 10.38 12.85
C LEU A 200 -15.46 10.32 14.35
N VAL A 201 -14.45 10.04 15.17
CA VAL A 201 -14.59 9.89 16.63
C VAL A 201 -13.44 10.64 17.31
N GLU A 202 -13.77 11.59 18.18
CA GLU A 202 -12.80 12.45 18.87
C GLU A 202 -11.75 13.09 17.94
N ASP A 203 -12.23 13.74 16.88
CA ASP A 203 -11.45 14.35 15.79
C ASP A 203 -10.54 13.39 14.99
N CYS A 204 -10.51 12.09 15.30
CA CYS A 204 -9.83 11.08 14.52
C CYS A 204 -10.79 10.45 13.50
N LEU A 205 -10.43 10.52 12.22
CA LEU A 205 -11.10 9.80 11.14
C LEU A 205 -10.63 8.35 11.15
N TYR A 206 -11.56 7.42 10.93
CA TYR A 206 -11.28 6.00 10.74
C TYR A 206 -11.79 5.61 9.37
N LEU A 207 -10.97 4.90 8.60
CA LEU A 207 -11.34 4.39 7.27
C LEU A 207 -11.07 2.88 7.22
N GLU A 208 -12.05 2.10 6.79
CA GLU A 208 -11.94 0.65 6.56
C GLU A 208 -12.53 0.27 5.21
N GLU A 209 -12.20 -0.92 4.68
CA GLU A 209 -12.82 -1.37 3.44
C GLU A 209 -14.30 -1.69 3.65
N SER A 210 -15.16 -1.29 2.71
CA SER A 210 -16.54 -1.78 2.67
C SER A 210 -16.53 -3.25 2.26
N ASN A 211 -16.82 -4.13 3.22
CA ASN A 211 -16.88 -5.58 3.03
C ASN A 211 -18.26 -6.16 3.41
N PRO A 212 -19.34 -5.88 2.64
CA PRO A 212 -20.64 -6.50 2.89
C PRO A 212 -20.56 -8.04 2.83
N PRO A 213 -21.36 -8.79 3.60
CA PRO A 213 -21.30 -10.26 3.64
C PRO A 213 -21.33 -10.93 2.26
N ALA A 214 -22.17 -10.43 1.34
CA ALA A 214 -22.24 -10.93 -0.03
C ALA A 214 -20.93 -10.75 -0.83
N LYS A 215 -20.22 -9.63 -0.63
CA LYS A 215 -18.91 -9.36 -1.26
C LYS A 215 -17.84 -10.30 -0.71
N LEU A 216 -17.83 -10.55 0.60
CA LEU A 216 -16.91 -11.49 1.26
C LEU A 216 -17.15 -12.92 0.77
N ALA A 217 -18.40 -13.39 0.77
CA ALA A 217 -18.76 -14.72 0.29
C ALA A 217 -18.36 -14.93 -1.18
N ALA A 218 -18.67 -13.97 -2.06
CA ALA A 218 -18.29 -14.04 -3.48
C ALA A 218 -16.76 -14.01 -3.68
N LYS A 219 -16.03 -13.21 -2.91
CA LYS A 219 -14.56 -13.18 -2.94
C LYS A 219 -13.96 -14.50 -2.48
N ALA A 220 -14.38 -15.00 -1.31
CA ALA A 220 -13.87 -16.22 -0.72
C ALA A 220 -14.13 -17.44 -1.63
N GLU A 221 -15.28 -17.48 -2.31
CA GLU A 221 -15.54 -18.52 -3.31
C GLU A 221 -14.63 -18.37 -4.54
N SER A 222 -14.47 -17.15 -5.07
CA SER A 222 -13.57 -16.91 -6.20
C SER A 222 -12.09 -17.21 -5.91
N GLU A 223 -11.65 -17.09 -4.65
CA GLU A 223 -10.28 -17.42 -4.21
C GLU A 223 -10.08 -18.93 -4.00
N ARG A 224 -11.13 -19.70 -3.67
CA ARG A 224 -11.08 -21.17 -3.52
C ARG A 224 -11.22 -21.91 -4.85
N SER A 225 -12.23 -21.57 -5.65
CA SER A 225 -12.67 -22.36 -6.81
C SER A 225 -12.66 -21.60 -8.14
N GLY A 226 -12.50 -20.27 -8.09
CA GLY A 226 -12.55 -19.42 -9.27
C GLY A 226 -11.29 -19.48 -10.15
N PRO A 227 -11.35 -19.00 -11.41
CA PRO A 227 -10.18 -18.95 -12.31
C PRO A 227 -8.99 -18.12 -11.79
N GLY A 228 -9.20 -17.33 -10.74
CA GLY A 228 -8.18 -16.54 -10.06
C GLY A 228 -7.44 -17.26 -8.93
N ALA A 229 -7.92 -18.40 -8.45
CA ALA A 229 -7.36 -19.10 -7.27
C ALA A 229 -5.86 -19.38 -7.39
N LEU A 230 -5.44 -20.07 -8.45
CA LEU A 230 -4.04 -20.38 -8.72
C LEU A 230 -3.19 -19.11 -9.03
N PRO A 231 -3.65 -18.14 -9.85
CA PRO A 231 -3.02 -16.83 -9.97
C PRO A 231 -2.77 -16.09 -8.66
N SER A 232 -3.70 -16.16 -7.70
CA SER A 232 -3.55 -15.56 -6.36
C SER A 232 -2.54 -16.33 -5.50
N TYR A 233 -2.56 -17.67 -5.57
CA TYR A 233 -1.61 -18.52 -4.84
C TYR A 233 -0.14 -18.24 -5.17
N TYR A 234 0.17 -17.86 -6.42
CA TYR A 234 1.55 -17.56 -6.83
C TYR A 234 2.23 -16.44 -6.04
N GLY A 235 1.49 -15.56 -5.35
CA GLY A 235 2.06 -14.61 -4.39
C GLY A 235 2.63 -15.35 -3.18
N TYR A 236 1.74 -16.01 -2.43
CA TYR A 236 2.09 -16.79 -1.24
C TYR A 236 3.11 -17.90 -1.48
N SER A 237 3.07 -18.56 -2.64
CA SER A 237 4.10 -19.55 -3.02
C SER A 237 5.47 -18.89 -3.24
N PHE A 238 5.51 -17.71 -3.88
CA PHE A 238 6.75 -16.96 -4.06
C PHE A 238 7.30 -16.44 -2.72
N GLU A 239 6.44 -15.98 -1.81
CA GLU A 239 6.80 -15.65 -0.43
C GLU A 239 7.43 -16.85 0.28
N ALA A 240 6.83 -18.05 0.20
CA ALA A 240 7.38 -19.27 0.78
C ALA A 240 8.76 -19.70 0.21
N TYR A 241 9.02 -19.46 -1.08
CA TYR A 241 10.37 -19.65 -1.64
C TYR A 241 11.35 -18.54 -1.22
N CYS A 242 10.87 -17.33 -0.94
CA CYS A 242 11.68 -16.15 -0.62
C CYS A 242 11.87 -15.89 0.87
N THR A 243 11.33 -16.72 1.76
CA THR A 243 11.34 -16.45 3.22
C THR A 243 11.84 -17.62 4.06
N THR A 244 12.22 -17.32 5.30
CA THR A 244 12.57 -18.27 6.36
C THR A 244 12.38 -17.63 7.74
N SER A 245 12.09 -18.44 8.76
CA SER A 245 11.82 -17.98 10.14
C SER A 245 13.06 -17.52 10.92
N ALA A 246 14.27 -17.67 10.38
CA ALA A 246 15.52 -17.29 11.05
C ALA A 246 16.40 -16.40 10.15
N PRO A 247 17.02 -15.33 10.67
CA PRO A 247 17.99 -14.56 9.91
C PRO A 247 19.18 -15.46 9.54
N SER A 248 19.75 -15.26 8.35
CA SER A 248 20.69 -16.22 7.76
C SER A 248 21.91 -16.48 8.65
N ARG A 249 22.01 -17.70 9.19
CA ARG A 249 23.11 -18.14 10.06
C ARG A 249 24.51 -17.99 9.44
N THR A 250 24.59 -17.93 8.11
CA THR A 250 25.86 -17.76 7.38
C THR A 250 26.56 -16.43 7.64
N LEU A 251 25.82 -15.40 8.09
CA LEU A 251 26.38 -14.08 8.42
C LEU A 251 26.71 -13.92 9.91
N SER A 252 26.07 -14.67 10.80
CA SER A 252 26.30 -14.59 12.24
C SER A 252 27.37 -15.56 12.74
N ASN A 253 27.66 -16.66 12.03
CA ASN A 253 28.84 -17.48 12.29
C ASN A 253 29.30 -18.25 11.02
N PRO A 254 30.39 -17.82 10.34
CA PRO A 254 30.94 -18.52 9.17
C PRO A 254 31.63 -19.85 9.49
N HIS A 255 31.61 -20.31 10.75
CA HIS A 255 32.06 -21.64 11.20
C HIS A 255 30.93 -22.49 11.79
N ALA A 256 29.67 -22.09 11.63
CA ALA A 256 28.56 -22.96 11.95
C ALA A 256 28.60 -24.22 11.05
N PRO A 257 28.46 -25.44 11.60
CA PRO A 257 28.37 -26.63 10.77
C PRO A 257 27.15 -26.54 9.83
N PRO A 258 27.22 -27.13 8.63
CA PRO A 258 26.09 -27.16 7.72
C PRO A 258 24.88 -27.83 8.39
N PRO A 259 23.64 -27.43 8.02
CA PRO A 259 22.45 -28.10 8.53
C PRO A 259 22.50 -29.61 8.21
N PRO A 260 21.88 -30.46 9.06
CA PRO A 260 21.77 -31.89 8.76
C PRO A 260 21.02 -32.08 7.43
N PRO A 261 21.33 -33.15 6.67
CA PRO A 261 20.69 -33.40 5.38
C PRO A 261 19.17 -33.53 5.51
N SER A 262 18.48 -32.75 4.68
CA SER A 262 17.03 -32.58 4.59
C SER A 262 16.32 -33.92 4.33
N ARG A 263 15.15 -34.16 4.95
CA ARG A 263 14.41 -35.42 4.82
C ARG A 263 13.44 -35.41 3.63
N GLY A 264 14.00 -35.23 2.44
CA GLY A 264 13.29 -35.35 1.16
C GLY A 264 13.43 -34.13 0.25
N PRO A 265 13.00 -34.25 -1.03
CA PRO A 265 13.16 -33.19 -2.02
C PRO A 265 12.41 -31.90 -1.68
N ASP A 266 11.35 -31.96 -0.87
CA ASP A 266 10.55 -30.79 -0.48
C ASP A 266 11.25 -29.92 0.60
N GLU A 267 12.07 -30.51 1.47
CA GLU A 267 12.84 -29.76 2.49
C GLU A 267 14.12 -29.12 1.91
N ASP A 268 14.67 -29.69 0.82
CA ASP A 268 16.02 -29.35 0.32
C ASP A 268 16.12 -27.95 -0.34
N ASP A 269 15.00 -27.43 -0.88
CA ASP A 269 14.89 -26.05 -1.38
C ASP A 269 14.31 -25.08 -0.31
N GLY A 270 14.01 -25.57 0.92
CA GLY A 270 13.55 -24.77 2.07
C GLY A 270 12.12 -24.20 1.97
N PHE A 271 11.25 -24.80 1.16
CA PHE A 271 9.88 -24.31 0.92
C PHE A 271 8.92 -24.72 2.04
N SER A 272 8.19 -23.75 2.61
CA SER A 272 7.08 -24.01 3.54
C SER A 272 5.73 -23.87 2.84
N VAL A 273 4.86 -24.89 2.92
CA VAL A 273 3.49 -24.79 2.36
C VAL A 273 2.77 -23.54 2.94
N PRO A 274 2.28 -22.62 2.10
CA PRO A 274 1.72 -21.36 2.59
C PRO A 274 0.49 -21.54 3.50
N ASN A 275 0.46 -20.76 4.58
CA ASN A 275 -0.70 -20.62 5.46
C ASN A 275 -1.08 -19.14 5.58
N THR A 276 -2.11 -18.73 4.84
CA THR A 276 -2.58 -17.34 4.73
C THR A 276 -3.28 -16.81 6.00
N ASN A 277 -3.37 -17.62 7.07
CA ASN A 277 -3.70 -17.10 8.40
C ASN A 277 -2.52 -16.36 9.04
N VAL A 278 -1.29 -16.81 8.76
CA VAL A 278 -0.04 -16.23 9.28
C VAL A 278 0.21 -14.90 8.59
N GLN A 279 0.34 -13.83 9.36
CA GLN A 279 0.71 -12.51 8.87
C GLN A 279 1.47 -11.75 9.96
N TRP A 280 2.49 -10.98 9.58
CA TRP A 280 3.10 -9.98 10.46
C TRP A 280 2.79 -8.58 9.93
N CYS A 281 2.31 -7.70 10.82
CA CYS A 281 1.89 -6.36 10.46
C CYS A 281 2.72 -5.30 11.20
N SER A 282 3.28 -4.37 10.45
CA SER A 282 3.87 -3.14 10.97
C SER A 282 2.79 -2.07 11.15
N VAL A 283 2.81 -1.38 12.30
CA VAL A 283 2.03 -0.17 12.54
C VAL A 283 2.98 1.02 12.51
N VAL A 284 2.76 1.91 11.54
CA VAL A 284 3.62 3.08 11.28
C VAL A 284 2.88 4.39 11.52
N LYS A 285 3.61 5.43 11.91
CA LYS A 285 3.17 6.83 11.88
C LYS A 285 3.74 7.54 10.66
N THR A 286 2.89 8.34 10.01
CA THR A 286 3.25 9.25 8.91
C THR A 286 2.37 10.51 8.99
N SER A 287 2.47 11.38 7.99
CA SER A 287 1.57 12.49 7.77
C SER A 287 1.45 12.77 6.28
N LEU A 288 0.23 13.00 5.80
CA LEU A 288 -0.07 13.42 4.43
C LEU A 288 -0.68 14.83 4.48
N GLY A 289 0.01 15.82 3.92
CA GLY A 289 -0.45 17.23 3.92
C GLY A 289 -0.66 17.84 5.30
N GLY A 290 -0.01 17.31 6.34
CA GLY A 290 -0.20 17.73 7.73
C GLY A 290 -1.29 16.97 8.48
N CYS A 291 -2.14 16.19 7.79
CA CYS A 291 -2.99 15.20 8.43
C CYS A 291 -2.10 14.12 9.07
N ARG A 292 -2.14 13.97 10.39
CA ARG A 292 -1.31 13.01 11.15
C ARG A 292 -1.97 11.64 11.10
N THR A 293 -1.24 10.65 10.60
CA THR A 293 -1.84 9.37 10.23
C THR A 293 -1.10 8.20 10.86
N ILE A 294 -1.86 7.24 11.40
CA ILE A 294 -1.36 5.91 11.73
C ILE A 294 -1.87 4.92 10.68
N VAL A 295 -0.97 4.07 10.21
CA VAL A 295 -1.23 3.10 9.15
C VAL A 295 -0.79 1.73 9.64
N GLY A 296 -1.72 0.77 9.67
CA GLY A 296 -1.38 -0.64 9.78
C GLY A 296 -1.09 -1.24 8.40
N GLY A 297 -0.17 -2.19 8.31
CA GLY A 297 -0.02 -2.98 7.09
C GLY A 297 0.91 -4.18 7.25
N GLU A 298 0.53 -5.26 6.58
CA GLU A 298 1.36 -6.45 6.36
C GLU A 298 2.68 -6.10 5.67
N VAL A 299 3.75 -6.78 6.08
CA VAL A 299 5.09 -6.70 5.47
C VAL A 299 5.60 -8.12 5.28
N ASP A 300 5.99 -8.43 4.05
CA ASP A 300 6.23 -9.81 3.61
C ASP A 300 7.49 -10.42 4.30
N CYS A 301 8.58 -9.65 4.43
CA CYS A 301 9.77 -10.06 5.19
C CYS A 301 10.74 -8.91 5.54
N LEU A 302 11.72 -9.20 6.39
CA LEU A 302 12.92 -8.38 6.60
C LEU A 302 14.09 -8.81 5.72
N ARG A 303 15.03 -7.91 5.45
CA ARG A 303 16.33 -8.23 4.84
C ARG A 303 17.13 -9.21 5.72
N PRO A 304 18.03 -10.04 5.13
CA PRO A 304 18.78 -11.06 5.88
C PRO A 304 19.71 -10.49 6.97
N THR A 305 20.02 -9.19 6.90
CA THR A 305 20.98 -8.49 7.77
C THR A 305 20.29 -7.59 8.81
N ALA A 306 18.98 -7.75 9.05
CA ALA A 306 18.25 -6.93 9.99
C ALA A 306 18.72 -7.20 11.44
N ASP A 307 19.01 -6.12 12.19
CA ASP A 307 19.52 -6.22 13.58
C ASP A 307 18.38 -6.01 14.57
N MET A 308 17.66 -7.10 14.86
CA MET A 308 16.52 -7.09 15.80
C MET A 308 16.88 -6.67 17.23
N THR A 309 18.18 -6.64 17.61
CA THR A 309 18.59 -6.13 18.93
C THR A 309 18.35 -4.61 19.06
N ARG A 310 18.20 -3.90 17.94
CA ARG A 310 17.84 -2.47 17.87
C ARG A 310 16.34 -2.23 17.75
N GLY A 311 15.54 -3.31 17.73
CA GLY A 311 14.14 -3.28 17.36
C GLY A 311 13.92 -3.21 15.85
N VAL A 312 12.66 -3.33 15.44
CA VAL A 312 12.24 -3.34 14.04
C VAL A 312 12.40 -1.97 13.38
N SER A 313 13.01 -1.92 12.19
CA SER A 313 13.13 -0.71 11.37
C SER A 313 12.40 -0.86 10.02
N THR A 314 11.75 0.20 9.56
CA THR A 314 11.18 0.24 8.19
C THR A 314 12.26 0.07 7.12
N ASN A 315 13.50 0.48 7.40
CA ASN A 315 14.66 0.32 6.51
C ASN A 315 15.08 -1.15 6.27
N ASP A 316 14.58 -2.08 7.09
CA ASP A 316 14.84 -3.51 6.93
C ASP A 316 13.76 -4.22 6.10
N PHE A 317 12.63 -3.58 5.81
CA PHE A 317 11.49 -4.22 5.14
C PHE A 317 11.78 -4.56 3.66
N ILE A 318 11.21 -5.67 3.20
CA ILE A 318 11.19 -6.10 1.80
C ILE A 318 9.75 -6.49 1.43
N GLU A 319 9.24 -5.91 0.34
CA GLU A 319 7.98 -6.32 -0.28
C GLU A 319 8.28 -7.32 -1.42
N LEU A 320 7.57 -8.44 -1.43
CA LEU A 320 7.68 -9.53 -2.39
C LEU A 320 6.51 -9.49 -3.36
N LYS A 321 6.77 -9.59 -4.66
CA LYS A 321 5.73 -9.52 -5.70
C LYS A 321 6.03 -10.49 -6.84
N THR A 322 5.00 -10.95 -7.55
CA THR A 322 5.18 -11.73 -8.78
C THR A 322 4.66 -11.01 -10.02
N ASN A 323 5.32 -11.24 -11.13
CA ASN A 323 4.89 -10.79 -12.45
C ASN A 323 5.06 -11.89 -13.50
N LEU A 324 4.34 -11.81 -14.61
CA LEU A 324 4.70 -12.60 -15.78
C LEU A 324 6.02 -12.08 -16.37
N VAL A 325 6.84 -12.96 -16.94
CA VAL A 325 8.00 -12.54 -17.75
C VAL A 325 7.55 -11.52 -18.80
N ILE A 326 8.23 -10.39 -18.86
CA ILE A 326 8.00 -9.34 -19.85
C ILE A 326 8.60 -9.80 -21.18
N GLN A 327 7.75 -10.04 -22.19
CA GLN A 327 8.17 -10.57 -23.49
C GLN A 327 7.99 -9.57 -24.63
N SER A 328 7.32 -8.44 -24.38
CA SER A 328 7.07 -7.40 -25.38
C SER A 328 7.05 -6.00 -24.74
N LEU A 329 7.24 -4.98 -25.57
CA LEU A 329 7.08 -3.57 -25.17
C LEU A 329 5.67 -3.30 -24.60
N ARG A 330 4.64 -4.02 -25.04
CA ARG A 330 3.29 -3.90 -24.46
C ARG A 330 3.25 -4.42 -23.02
N ASP A 331 3.95 -5.51 -22.73
CA ASP A 331 4.04 -6.06 -21.37
C ASP A 331 4.85 -5.13 -20.45
N GLU A 332 5.93 -4.54 -20.97
CA GLU A 332 6.73 -3.51 -20.28
C GLU A 332 5.86 -2.30 -19.92
N ILE A 333 5.19 -1.69 -20.89
CA ILE A 333 4.28 -0.55 -20.68
C ILE A 333 3.18 -0.88 -19.66
N ASN A 334 2.61 -2.09 -19.72
CA ASN A 334 1.57 -2.51 -18.76
C ASN A 334 2.14 -2.72 -17.36
N PHE A 335 3.32 -3.34 -17.23
CA PHE A 335 4.02 -3.50 -15.96
C PHE A 335 4.33 -2.13 -15.36
N GLU A 336 4.95 -1.24 -16.11
CA GLU A 336 5.34 0.09 -15.65
C GLU A 336 4.16 0.99 -15.31
N ARG A 337 3.15 1.10 -16.18
CA ARG A 337 1.99 1.98 -15.97
C ARG A 337 1.14 1.53 -14.78
N GLN A 338 0.92 0.22 -14.61
CA GLN A 338 -0.10 -0.30 -13.69
C GLN A 338 0.48 -1.05 -12.49
N LYS A 339 1.45 -1.95 -12.70
CA LYS A 339 2.00 -2.75 -11.61
C LYS A 339 3.04 -1.96 -10.81
N LEU A 340 4.02 -1.35 -11.47
CA LEU A 340 5.11 -0.63 -10.83
C LEU A 340 4.60 0.56 -9.99
N LEU A 341 3.57 1.27 -10.48
CA LEU A 341 2.84 2.27 -9.69
C LEU A 341 2.22 1.68 -8.42
N LYS A 342 1.52 0.54 -8.53
CA LYS A 342 0.90 -0.14 -7.37
C LYS A 342 1.96 -0.63 -6.38
N HIS A 343 3.07 -1.18 -6.86
CA HIS A 343 4.21 -1.60 -6.02
C HIS A 343 4.81 -0.38 -5.30
N TYR A 344 5.07 0.71 -6.03
CA TYR A 344 5.57 1.97 -5.46
C TYR A 344 4.66 2.47 -4.33
N VAL A 345 3.37 2.68 -4.59
CA VAL A 345 2.44 3.25 -3.60
C VAL A 345 2.30 2.34 -2.38
N GLN A 346 2.18 1.02 -2.59
CA GLN A 346 2.03 0.05 -1.51
C GLN A 346 3.22 0.08 -0.55
N SER A 347 4.44 0.03 -1.08
CA SER A 347 5.68 -0.03 -0.30
C SER A 347 6.06 1.34 0.28
N PHE A 348 5.86 2.44 -0.47
CA PHE A 348 6.13 3.81 -0.02
C PHE A 348 5.32 4.19 1.24
N LEU A 349 4.04 3.79 1.30
CA LEU A 349 3.14 4.11 2.42
C LEU A 349 3.54 3.47 3.76
N LEU A 350 4.33 2.39 3.76
CA LEU A 350 4.89 1.76 4.97
C LEU A 350 6.40 2.06 5.14
N GLY A 351 7.00 2.81 4.22
CA GLY A 351 8.44 3.11 4.25
C GLY A 351 9.31 1.93 3.83
N VAL A 352 8.76 0.94 3.14
CA VAL A 352 9.48 -0.26 2.66
C VAL A 352 10.47 0.14 1.55
N PRO A 353 11.80 0.00 1.75
CA PRO A 353 12.79 0.50 0.80
C PRO A 353 13.02 -0.42 -0.40
N THR A 354 12.67 -1.71 -0.31
CA THR A 354 12.99 -2.71 -1.34
C THR A 354 11.74 -3.44 -1.79
N VAL A 355 11.54 -3.54 -3.11
CA VAL A 355 10.54 -4.42 -3.74
C VAL A 355 11.26 -5.48 -4.57
N THR A 356 11.06 -6.76 -4.28
CA THR A 356 11.63 -7.88 -5.05
C THR A 356 10.55 -8.56 -5.87
N VAL A 357 10.73 -8.55 -7.20
CA VAL A 357 9.79 -9.09 -8.17
C VAL A 357 10.31 -10.41 -8.75
N GLY A 358 9.57 -11.49 -8.51
CA GLY A 358 9.74 -12.77 -9.20
C GLY A 358 9.01 -12.77 -10.55
N PHE A 359 9.74 -12.89 -11.65
CA PHE A 359 9.18 -13.01 -13.00
C PHE A 359 8.98 -14.48 -13.34
N ARG A 360 7.72 -14.92 -13.45
CA ARG A 360 7.34 -16.30 -13.72
C ARG A 360 6.83 -16.51 -15.14
N THR A 361 6.93 -17.74 -15.63
CA THR A 361 6.25 -18.17 -16.86
C THR A 361 4.74 -18.25 -16.65
N ARG A 362 3.98 -18.47 -17.74
CA ARG A 362 2.53 -18.74 -17.64
C ARG A 362 2.25 -20.06 -16.90
N GLN A 363 3.18 -21.00 -16.95
CA GLN A 363 3.16 -22.30 -16.29
C GLN A 363 3.59 -22.25 -14.81
N GLY A 364 3.78 -21.06 -14.22
CA GLY A 364 4.12 -20.91 -12.80
C GLY A 364 5.61 -21.06 -12.45
N GLN A 365 6.48 -21.34 -13.41
CA GLN A 365 7.92 -21.51 -13.15
C GLN A 365 8.61 -20.16 -12.96
N LEU A 366 9.35 -19.96 -11.86
CA LEU A 366 10.13 -18.75 -11.59
C LEU A 366 11.33 -18.64 -12.55
N ALA A 367 11.33 -17.67 -13.45
CA ALA A 367 12.30 -17.56 -14.55
C ALA A 367 13.36 -16.48 -14.34
N ASN A 368 13.04 -15.41 -13.60
CA ASN A 368 13.97 -14.35 -13.25
C ASN A 368 13.56 -13.67 -11.93
N LEU A 369 14.48 -12.93 -11.33
CA LEU A 369 14.29 -12.21 -10.07
C LEU A 369 14.90 -10.80 -10.20
N GLN A 370 14.23 -9.78 -9.68
CA GLN A 370 14.78 -8.42 -9.67
C GLN A 370 14.32 -7.64 -8.44
N SER A 371 15.29 -7.13 -7.67
CA SER A 371 15.04 -6.20 -6.57
C SER A 371 15.16 -4.75 -7.05
N PHE A 372 14.26 -3.90 -6.57
CA PHE A 372 14.18 -2.49 -6.88
C PHE A 372 14.20 -1.67 -5.58
N ASN A 373 14.90 -0.54 -5.58
CA ASN A 373 14.69 0.46 -4.54
C ASN A 373 13.36 1.18 -4.81
N THR A 374 12.46 1.20 -3.81
CA THR A 374 11.12 1.82 -3.93
C THR A 374 11.20 3.28 -4.39
N LEU A 375 12.17 4.05 -3.90
CA LEU A 375 12.31 5.47 -4.24
C LEU A 375 12.91 5.71 -5.63
N ASP A 376 13.45 4.68 -6.29
CA ASP A 376 13.93 4.74 -7.68
C ASP A 376 12.86 4.37 -8.72
N LEU A 377 11.77 3.69 -8.32
CA LEU A 377 10.68 3.31 -9.23
C LEU A 377 10.10 4.48 -10.06
N PRO A 378 9.87 5.69 -9.50
CA PRO A 378 9.41 6.83 -10.31
C PRO A 378 10.44 7.31 -11.34
N ARG A 379 11.74 7.07 -11.12
CA ARG A 379 12.80 7.43 -12.08
C ARG A 379 12.77 6.52 -13.32
N MET A 380 12.39 5.25 -13.16
CA MET A 380 12.35 4.27 -14.26
C MET A 380 11.34 4.63 -15.36
N VAL A 381 10.21 5.22 -14.98
CA VAL A 381 9.14 5.60 -15.93
C VAL A 381 9.24 7.04 -16.43
N ARG A 382 10.15 7.85 -15.87
CA ARG A 382 10.26 9.28 -16.14
C ARG A 382 10.49 9.56 -17.63
N GLY A 383 9.69 10.46 -18.20
CA GLY A 383 9.78 10.85 -19.62
C GLY A 383 9.18 9.84 -20.60
N LYS A 384 8.68 8.68 -20.15
CA LYS A 384 7.90 7.76 -20.99
C LYS A 384 6.45 8.30 -21.16
N PRO A 385 5.75 8.03 -22.29
CA PRO A 385 4.37 8.46 -22.51
C PRO A 385 3.33 7.88 -21.53
N HIS A 386 3.73 6.90 -20.72
CA HIS A 386 2.93 6.27 -19.66
C HIS A 386 3.50 6.53 -18.25
N ALA A 387 4.32 7.57 -18.10
CA ALA A 387 4.84 7.99 -16.82
C ALA A 387 3.71 8.36 -15.85
N TRP A 388 3.85 7.91 -14.61
CA TRP A 388 3.07 8.37 -13.46
C TRP A 388 3.98 9.19 -12.53
N ASP A 389 3.38 10.10 -11.77
CA ASP A 389 4.07 11.01 -10.87
C ASP A 389 3.60 10.74 -9.42
N PRO A 390 4.51 10.39 -8.49
CA PRO A 390 4.14 10.18 -7.09
C PRO A 390 3.59 11.44 -6.40
N SER A 391 3.97 12.63 -6.85
CA SER A 391 3.47 13.90 -6.31
C SER A 391 2.00 14.15 -6.68
N VAL A 392 1.60 13.70 -7.88
CA VAL A 392 0.19 13.71 -8.31
C VAL A 392 -0.65 12.77 -7.44
N CYS A 393 -0.15 11.56 -7.15
CA CYS A 393 -0.80 10.63 -6.23
C CYS A 393 -1.00 11.24 -4.83
N LEU A 394 0.03 11.88 -4.26
CA LEU A 394 -0.03 12.51 -2.94
C LEU A 394 -0.99 13.70 -2.90
N THR A 395 -0.96 14.55 -3.92
CA THR A 395 -1.83 15.74 -4.00
C THR A 395 -3.29 15.34 -4.18
N SER A 396 -3.59 14.38 -5.06
CA SER A 396 -4.96 13.88 -5.24
C SER A 396 -5.49 13.18 -3.98
N ALA A 397 -4.69 12.33 -3.33
CA ALA A 397 -5.09 11.69 -2.07
C ALA A 397 -5.35 12.68 -0.93
N HIS A 398 -4.61 13.79 -0.89
CA HIS A 398 -4.81 14.85 0.09
C HIS A 398 -6.12 15.60 -0.15
N ASP A 399 -6.39 16.05 -1.37
CA ASP A 399 -7.65 16.71 -1.74
C ASP A 399 -8.86 15.81 -1.41
N LEU A 400 -8.75 14.50 -1.67
CA LEU A 400 -9.76 13.50 -1.30
C LEU A 400 -9.93 13.35 0.21
N LEU A 401 -8.84 13.29 0.97
CA LEU A 401 -8.89 13.16 2.43
C LEU A 401 -9.50 14.40 3.10
N ASP A 402 -9.16 15.60 2.61
CA ASP A 402 -9.74 16.87 3.04
C ASP A 402 -11.22 16.99 2.68
N PHE A 403 -11.63 16.50 1.51
CA PHE A 403 -13.04 16.39 1.12
C PHE A 403 -13.80 15.45 2.07
N ILE A 404 -13.28 14.24 2.30
CA ILE A 404 -13.88 13.25 3.21
C ILE A 404 -14.04 13.83 4.61
N ARG A 405 -12.95 14.35 5.19
CA ARG A 405 -12.93 14.85 6.57
C ARG A 405 -13.90 16.02 6.76
N ARG A 406 -13.91 17.00 5.85
CA ARG A 406 -14.84 18.15 5.92
C ARG A 406 -16.30 17.71 5.80
N THR A 407 -16.61 16.79 4.88
CA THR A 407 -17.99 16.32 4.65
C THR A 407 -18.53 15.58 5.87
N VAL A 408 -17.75 14.66 6.43
CA VAL A 408 -18.11 13.88 7.63
C VAL A 408 -18.27 14.79 8.85
N ALA A 409 -17.33 15.73 9.08
CA ALA A 409 -17.40 16.67 10.19
C ALA A 409 -18.60 17.63 10.09
N ALA A 410 -18.92 18.12 8.89
CA ALA A 410 -20.08 18.97 8.65
C ALA A 410 -21.40 18.21 8.92
N ALA A 411 -21.51 16.96 8.46
CA ALA A 411 -22.67 16.11 8.70
C ALA A 411 -22.90 15.84 10.21
N MET A 412 -21.83 15.60 10.97
CA MET A 412 -21.90 15.44 12.43
C MET A 412 -22.25 16.72 13.21
N SER A 413 -22.04 17.90 12.60
CA SER A 413 -22.29 19.21 13.23
C SER A 413 -23.67 19.80 12.87
N ALA A 414 -24.42 19.15 11.97
CA ALA A 414 -25.74 19.59 11.59
C ALA A 414 -26.75 19.41 12.75
N PRO A 415 -27.59 20.41 13.06
CA PRO A 415 -28.58 20.28 14.12
C PRO A 415 -29.57 19.17 13.78
N ALA A 416 -29.77 18.23 14.71
CA ALA A 416 -30.73 17.15 14.56
C ALA A 416 -32.16 17.73 14.57
N ASN A 417 -32.83 17.69 13.41
CA ASN A 417 -34.26 18.04 13.28
C ASN A 417 -35.16 16.92 13.84
N SER A 418 -34.99 16.56 15.11
CA SER A 418 -35.86 15.64 15.83
C SER A 418 -35.72 15.82 17.33
N SER A 419 -36.80 16.27 17.97
CA SER A 419 -36.93 16.34 19.43
C SER A 419 -37.24 14.97 20.02
N GLU A 420 -36.24 14.09 20.15
CA GLU A 420 -36.33 12.88 21.00
C GLU A 420 -34.95 12.22 21.25
N SER A 421 -34.84 11.45 22.33
CA SER A 421 -33.64 10.78 22.87
C SER A 421 -32.62 11.62 23.65
N THR A 422 -32.57 11.39 24.97
CA THR A 422 -31.57 11.87 25.94
C THR A 422 -30.34 10.96 26.08
N SER A 423 -30.02 10.16 25.06
CA SER A 423 -28.79 9.35 25.01
C SER A 423 -27.79 9.94 24.00
N PRO A 424 -26.47 9.93 24.29
CA PRO A 424 -25.48 10.40 23.33
C PRO A 424 -25.47 9.46 22.13
N SER A 425 -25.89 9.97 20.97
CA SER A 425 -25.97 9.19 19.73
C SER A 425 -24.62 8.54 19.39
N SER A 426 -24.68 7.35 18.81
CA SER A 426 -23.49 6.72 18.22
C SER A 426 -22.98 7.60 17.07
N PRO A 427 -21.65 7.70 16.87
CA PRO A 427 -21.12 8.41 15.72
C PRO A 427 -21.64 7.75 14.42
N PRO A 428 -22.20 8.52 13.47
CA PRO A 428 -22.74 7.96 12.25
C PRO A 428 -21.64 7.32 11.39
N VAL A 429 -22.02 6.25 10.69
CA VAL A 429 -21.16 5.60 9.68
C VAL A 429 -21.49 6.17 8.32
N PHE A 430 -20.46 6.48 7.54
CA PHE A 430 -20.57 6.95 6.16
C PHE A 430 -19.99 5.92 5.21
N ARG A 431 -20.57 5.81 4.01
CA ARG A 431 -20.00 5.08 2.88
C ARG A 431 -19.40 6.08 1.91
N ILE A 432 -18.13 5.86 1.56
CA ILE A 432 -17.40 6.62 0.55
C ILE A 432 -17.22 5.70 -0.65
N SER A 433 -17.67 6.13 -1.82
CA SER A 433 -17.67 5.29 -3.03
C SER A 433 -16.97 6.02 -4.18
N PHE A 434 -15.90 5.43 -4.70
CA PHE A 434 -15.22 5.90 -5.91
C PHE A 434 -15.76 5.19 -7.15
N SER A 435 -16.33 5.98 -8.05
CA SER A 435 -16.76 5.55 -9.37
C SER A 435 -15.79 6.11 -10.42
N PRO A 436 -14.90 5.30 -11.02
CA PRO A 436 -14.00 5.77 -12.09
C PRO A 436 -14.77 6.03 -13.40
N HIS A 437 -15.95 5.43 -13.56
CA HIS A 437 -16.74 5.46 -14.79
C HIS A 437 -17.40 6.82 -15.04
N ALA A 438 -16.74 7.65 -15.85
CA ALA A 438 -17.40 8.69 -16.63
C ALA A 438 -18.33 8.05 -17.69
N THR A 439 -19.55 8.55 -17.83
CA THR A 439 -20.39 8.27 -19.00
C THR A 439 -20.49 9.56 -19.82
N PRO A 440 -19.79 9.69 -20.96
CA PRO A 440 -19.73 10.95 -21.71
C PRO A 440 -21.10 11.47 -22.15
N SER A 441 -22.06 10.57 -22.39
CA SER A 441 -23.45 10.89 -22.74
C SER A 441 -24.31 11.41 -21.58
N SER A 442 -23.87 11.28 -20.32
CA SER A 442 -24.58 11.75 -19.13
C SER A 442 -23.95 12.99 -18.48
N GLY A 443 -22.77 13.41 -18.95
CA GLY A 443 -21.96 14.42 -18.26
C GLY A 443 -21.36 13.94 -16.93
N SER A 444 -21.40 12.62 -16.64
CA SER A 444 -20.78 12.05 -15.44
C SER A 444 -19.26 12.02 -15.59
N PHE A 445 -18.55 12.41 -14.53
CA PHE A 445 -17.10 12.41 -14.40
C PHE A 445 -16.65 11.38 -13.36
N PRO A 446 -15.36 10.96 -13.34
CA PRO A 446 -14.85 10.11 -12.27
C PRO A 446 -15.01 10.83 -10.93
N THR A 447 -15.68 10.19 -9.97
CA THR A 447 -16.21 10.88 -8.78
C THR A 447 -16.08 10.02 -7.53
N VAL A 448 -15.72 10.65 -6.42
CA VAL A 448 -15.88 10.12 -5.07
C VAL A 448 -17.14 10.72 -4.45
N THR A 449 -18.09 9.88 -4.06
CA THR A 449 -19.32 10.29 -3.36
C THR A 449 -19.29 9.87 -1.90
N ILE A 450 -20.03 10.59 -1.05
CA ILE A 450 -20.19 10.27 0.37
C ILE A 450 -21.67 10.25 0.71
N ARG A 451 -22.14 9.18 1.33
CA ARG A 451 -23.49 9.06 1.91
C ARG A 451 -23.40 8.61 3.36
N GLN A 452 -24.30 9.07 4.22
CA GLN A 452 -24.50 8.46 5.53
C GLN A 452 -25.21 7.11 5.35
N LEU A 453 -24.92 6.12 6.19
CA LEU A 453 -25.67 4.86 6.23
C LEU A 453 -26.84 4.95 7.21
N THR A 454 -27.94 4.29 6.88
CA THR A 454 -29.06 4.02 7.82
C THR A 454 -28.62 2.98 8.85
N ALA A 455 -29.36 2.83 9.95
CA ALA A 455 -29.04 1.85 10.98
C ALA A 455 -29.07 0.41 10.42
N GLU A 456 -30.03 0.16 9.51
CA GLU A 456 -30.26 -1.10 8.81
C GLU A 456 -29.09 -1.45 7.89
N LEU A 457 -28.53 -0.47 7.16
CA LEU A 457 -27.34 -0.67 6.31
C LEU A 457 -26.06 -0.77 7.13
N VAL A 458 -25.96 -0.12 8.29
CA VAL A 458 -24.84 -0.35 9.22
C VAL A 458 -24.90 -1.78 9.74
N GLU A 459 -26.06 -2.27 10.17
CA GLU A 459 -26.17 -3.64 10.69
C GLU A 459 -25.93 -4.68 9.59
N SER A 460 -26.56 -4.54 8.42
CA SER A 460 -26.50 -5.55 7.36
C SER A 460 -25.24 -5.52 6.48
N GLU A 461 -24.73 -4.34 6.09
CA GLU A 461 -23.56 -4.22 5.20
C GLU A 461 -22.24 -3.98 5.93
N VAL A 462 -22.26 -3.48 7.17
CA VAL A 462 -21.04 -3.14 7.92
C VAL A 462 -20.82 -4.13 9.06
N VAL A 463 -21.76 -4.31 9.98
CA VAL A 463 -21.59 -5.16 11.16
C VAL A 463 -21.80 -6.64 10.85
N GLY A 464 -22.75 -6.99 9.99
CA GLY A 464 -23.19 -8.38 9.75
C GLY A 464 -22.14 -9.33 9.16
N GLY A 465 -21.04 -8.81 8.61
CA GLY A 465 -19.88 -9.60 8.18
C GLY A 465 -18.73 -9.64 9.17
N LYS A 466 -18.77 -8.85 10.25
CA LYS A 466 -17.64 -8.66 11.16
C LYS A 466 -17.53 -9.74 12.22
N LYS A 467 -16.28 -10.03 12.59
CA LYS A 467 -15.95 -10.85 13.75
C LYS A 467 -16.66 -10.33 15.01
N ALA A 468 -17.21 -11.21 15.83
CA ALA A 468 -17.76 -10.83 17.12
C ALA A 468 -16.64 -10.33 18.07
N VAL A 469 -16.90 -9.23 18.78
CA VAL A 469 -15.96 -8.62 19.74
C VAL A 469 -16.62 -8.46 21.11
N ALA A 470 -15.86 -8.64 22.19
CA ALA A 470 -16.36 -8.48 23.55
C ALA A 470 -16.83 -7.04 23.81
N GLY A 471 -18.00 -6.87 24.41
CA GLY A 471 -18.65 -5.56 24.58
C GLY A 471 -19.34 -4.99 23.32
N GLY A 472 -19.24 -5.69 22.19
CA GLY A 472 -19.86 -5.28 20.93
C GLY A 472 -19.18 -4.07 20.27
N ARG A 473 -19.89 -3.42 19.34
CA ARG A 473 -19.36 -2.35 18.49
C ARG A 473 -20.10 -1.03 18.68
N ILE A 474 -19.46 0.04 18.22
CA ILE A 474 -20.06 1.34 17.91
C ILE A 474 -19.74 1.61 16.44
N GLY A 475 -20.76 1.52 15.57
CA GLY A 475 -20.53 1.45 14.12
C GLY A 475 -19.65 0.25 13.77
N PHE A 476 -18.55 0.46 13.04
CA PHE A 476 -17.56 -0.61 12.81
C PHE A 476 -16.51 -0.77 13.90
N LEU A 477 -16.32 0.22 14.79
CA LEU A 477 -15.27 0.20 15.81
C LEU A 477 -15.65 -0.70 17.00
N PRO A 478 -14.70 -1.43 17.61
CA PRO A 478 -14.90 -2.04 18.92
C PRO A 478 -15.35 -0.99 19.95
N ARG A 479 -16.35 -1.33 20.76
CA ARG A 479 -16.94 -0.41 21.76
C ARG A 479 -15.88 0.11 22.74
N THR A 480 -15.07 -0.81 23.26
CA THR A 480 -13.98 -0.54 24.20
C THR A 480 -13.03 0.56 23.69
N TRP A 481 -12.60 0.45 22.43
CA TRP A 481 -11.78 1.46 21.77
C TRP A 481 -12.50 2.80 21.69
N ALA A 482 -13.72 2.84 21.14
CA ALA A 482 -14.45 4.08 20.94
C ALA A 482 -14.75 4.83 22.26
N GLU A 483 -15.05 4.10 23.33
CA GLU A 483 -15.30 4.66 24.67
C GLU A 483 -14.00 5.11 25.34
N ALA A 484 -12.89 4.36 25.23
CA ALA A 484 -11.57 4.79 25.71
C ALA A 484 -11.10 6.08 25.02
N ARG A 485 -11.29 6.21 23.70
CA ARG A 485 -10.96 7.43 22.95
C ARG A 485 -11.74 8.65 23.45
N ARG A 486 -13.04 8.50 23.74
CA ARG A 486 -13.88 9.53 24.36
C ARG A 486 -13.35 9.94 25.74
N ALA A 487 -13.08 8.98 26.63
CA ALA A 487 -12.54 9.25 27.96
C ALA A 487 -11.20 10.00 27.91
N HIS A 488 -10.30 9.62 27.01
CA HIS A 488 -9.02 10.32 26.81
C HIS A 488 -9.18 11.77 26.36
N ARG A 489 -10.16 12.10 25.49
CA ARG A 489 -10.43 13.49 25.07
C ARG A 489 -11.01 14.33 26.21
N VAL A 490 -11.92 13.78 27.00
CA VAL A 490 -12.44 14.46 28.22
C VAL A 490 -11.30 14.79 29.18
N ALA A 491 -10.48 13.79 29.55
CA ALA A 491 -9.37 13.99 30.48
C ALA A 491 -8.27 14.93 29.92
N ALA A 492 -8.07 14.97 28.60
CA ALA A 492 -7.16 15.93 27.96
C ALA A 492 -7.73 17.37 27.98
N SER A 493 -9.04 17.52 27.75
CA SER A 493 -9.74 18.81 27.86
C SER A 493 -9.64 19.37 29.28
N GLU A 494 -9.91 18.53 30.29
CA GLU A 494 -9.83 18.89 31.72
C GLU A 494 -8.41 19.31 32.14
N ARG A 495 -7.36 18.62 31.67
CA ARG A 495 -5.97 19.05 31.88
C ARG A 495 -5.68 20.38 31.19
N GLY A 496 -6.28 20.64 30.03
CA GLY A 496 -6.22 21.92 29.32
C GLY A 496 -6.87 23.07 30.11
N THR A 497 -8.07 22.86 30.66
CA THR A 497 -8.73 23.87 31.52
C THR A 497 -7.99 24.06 32.84
N LEU A 498 -7.48 23.00 33.49
CA LEU A 498 -6.72 23.13 34.74
C LEU A 498 -5.40 23.91 34.56
N THR A 499 -4.69 23.68 33.45
CA THR A 499 -3.48 24.45 33.10
C THR A 499 -3.80 25.90 32.72
N ALA A 500 -4.90 26.16 32.00
CA ALA A 500 -5.38 27.52 31.75
C ALA A 500 -5.82 28.24 33.04
N HIS A 501 -6.47 27.54 33.98
CA HIS A 501 -6.87 28.10 35.26
C HIS A 501 -5.69 28.37 36.20
N THR A 502 -4.62 27.56 36.18
CA THR A 502 -3.38 27.87 36.92
C THR A 502 -2.57 29.00 36.28
N ALA A 503 -2.54 29.09 34.95
CA ALA A 503 -1.99 30.26 34.26
C ALA A 503 -2.78 31.55 34.60
N SER A 504 -4.11 31.46 34.67
CA SER A 504 -4.99 32.60 35.01
C SER A 504 -4.92 32.99 36.50
N SER A 505 -4.85 32.02 37.43
CA SER A 505 -4.71 32.32 38.87
C SER A 505 -3.34 32.89 39.23
N SER A 506 -2.28 32.53 38.49
CA SER A 506 -0.95 33.12 38.64
C SER A 506 -0.85 34.59 38.19
N LEU A 507 -1.89 35.15 37.56
CA LEU A 507 -1.98 36.57 37.17
C LEU A 507 -2.64 37.48 38.23
N GLN A 508 -3.04 36.94 39.40
CA GLN A 508 -3.58 37.74 40.52
C GLN A 508 -2.75 37.63 41.82
N ALA A 509 -1.48 38.07 41.77
CA ALA A 509 -0.66 38.18 42.98
C ALA A 509 0.32 39.39 42.97
N LYS A 510 -0.18 40.55 43.42
CA LYS A 510 0.52 41.79 43.91
C LYS A 510 1.62 42.46 43.02
N PRO A 511 1.75 43.80 43.09
CA PRO A 511 2.69 44.54 42.24
C PRO A 511 4.16 44.31 42.65
N ARG A 512 5.01 44.07 41.66
CA ARG A 512 6.48 44.00 41.80
C ARG A 512 7.07 45.41 41.64
N PRO A 513 8.05 45.84 42.46
CA PRO A 513 8.67 47.16 42.29
C PRO A 513 9.46 47.25 40.98
N ALA A 514 9.54 48.46 40.43
CA ALA A 514 10.24 48.71 39.17
C ALA A 514 11.72 48.32 39.25
N GLN A 515 12.16 47.45 38.34
CA GLN A 515 13.57 47.15 38.10
C GLN A 515 13.93 47.54 36.66
N SER A 516 15.13 48.09 36.51
CA SER A 516 15.62 48.73 35.29
C SER A 516 15.79 47.76 34.13
N ARG A 517 15.47 48.25 32.92
CA ARG A 517 15.64 47.53 31.66
C ARG A 517 17.14 47.34 31.36
N PRO A 518 17.63 46.11 31.04
CA PRO A 518 19.00 45.92 30.58
C PRO A 518 19.20 46.50 29.17
N PRO A 519 20.42 46.95 28.82
CA PRO A 519 20.72 47.49 27.49
C PRO A 519 20.74 46.38 26.41
N PRO A 520 20.51 46.73 25.13
CA PRO A 520 20.57 45.78 24.02
C PRO A 520 22.00 45.30 23.72
N PRO A 521 22.18 44.11 23.12
CA PRO A 521 23.48 43.57 22.77
C PRO A 521 24.15 44.35 21.61
N PRO A 522 25.50 44.36 21.54
CA PRO A 522 26.24 45.07 20.50
C PRO A 522 26.17 44.37 19.12
N PRO A 523 26.36 45.12 18.02
CA PRO A 523 26.34 44.58 16.65
C PRO A 523 27.60 43.74 16.33
N PRO A 524 27.53 42.83 15.34
CA PRO A 524 28.66 41.98 14.93
C PRO A 524 29.75 42.77 14.19
N PRO A 525 31.01 42.30 14.22
CA PRO A 525 32.15 42.99 13.59
C PRO A 525 32.17 42.87 12.06
N PRO A 526 32.78 43.85 11.34
CA PRO A 526 32.89 43.83 9.88
C PRO A 526 33.97 42.85 9.38
N PRO A 527 33.87 42.39 8.12
CA PRO A 527 34.87 41.52 7.51
C PRO A 527 36.18 42.27 7.18
N PRO A 528 37.35 41.62 7.23
CA PRO A 528 38.63 42.27 6.94
C PRO A 528 38.85 42.48 5.44
N ALA A 529 39.25 43.71 5.08
CA ALA A 529 39.81 44.03 3.77
C ALA A 529 41.35 43.89 3.80
N GLY A 530 41.97 43.52 2.68
CA GLY A 530 43.40 43.19 2.60
C GLY A 530 44.32 44.29 2.04
N ALA A 531 45.61 44.18 2.36
CA ALA A 531 46.78 44.75 1.68
C ALA A 531 48.01 43.93 2.16
N VAL A 532 48.78 43.20 1.34
CA VAL A 532 49.79 43.58 0.32
C VAL A 532 51.20 43.86 0.91
N SER A 533 52.21 43.22 0.28
CA SER A 533 53.69 43.42 0.29
C SER A 533 54.59 42.96 1.47
N ASN A 534 55.27 41.80 1.27
CA ASN A 534 56.74 41.57 1.09
C ASN A 534 57.81 42.27 1.96
N PRO A 535 59.09 41.77 1.99
CA PRO A 535 59.64 40.41 1.80
C PRO A 535 60.74 40.00 2.84
N THR A 536 61.25 38.76 2.82
CA THR A 536 62.70 38.34 2.83
C THR A 536 62.98 36.90 3.34
N ASP A 537 63.80 36.19 2.56
CA ASP A 537 64.86 35.19 2.86
C ASP A 537 64.70 33.89 3.68
N SER A 538 65.21 32.81 3.02
CA SER A 538 65.89 31.61 3.54
C SER A 538 65.06 30.48 4.20
N ALA A 539 65.42 29.19 4.13
CA ALA A 539 66.22 28.42 3.14
C ALA A 539 66.07 26.89 3.41
N SER A 540 66.17 26.06 2.37
CA SER A 540 66.30 24.58 2.40
C SER A 540 65.10 23.77 2.97
N SER A 541 64.88 22.48 2.64
CA SER A 541 65.61 21.51 1.80
C SER A 541 64.62 20.59 1.03
N ALA A 542 65.09 19.93 -0.04
CA ALA A 542 64.26 19.16 -0.97
C ALA A 542 64.58 17.65 -0.97
N ALA A 543 63.59 16.82 -1.35
CA ALA A 543 63.69 15.53 -2.10
C ALA A 543 62.37 14.74 -1.95
N GLY A 544 61.82 14.02 -2.93
CA GLY A 544 62.21 13.90 -4.33
C GLY A 544 61.14 13.14 -5.16
N MET A 545 61.11 13.40 -6.46
CA MET A 545 60.38 12.70 -7.54
C MET A 545 61.48 12.23 -8.56
N PRO A 546 61.27 11.78 -9.82
CA PRO A 546 60.11 11.34 -10.62
C PRO A 546 60.48 10.00 -11.37
N PRO A 547 60.33 9.77 -12.70
CA PRO A 547 59.37 10.17 -13.76
C PRO A 547 58.71 8.92 -14.45
N ALA A 548 58.03 8.90 -15.60
CA ALA A 548 57.77 9.81 -16.73
C ALA A 548 56.34 9.50 -17.32
N ALA A 549 55.83 9.99 -18.46
CA ALA A 549 56.31 10.86 -19.54
C ALA A 549 55.12 11.70 -20.12
N VAL A 550 55.26 12.28 -21.33
CA VAL A 550 54.29 13.19 -21.98
C VAL A 550 54.23 12.92 -23.50
N ASP A 551 53.07 13.05 -24.15
CA ASP A 551 52.92 13.88 -25.38
C ASP A 551 51.49 13.99 -25.96
N SER A 552 51.25 15.11 -26.63
CA SER A 552 50.08 15.47 -27.46
C SER A 552 50.54 16.49 -28.49
N PRO A 553 49.81 16.69 -29.61
CA PRO A 553 49.39 18.07 -29.88
C PRO A 553 48.05 18.27 -30.63
N ALA A 554 47.39 19.36 -30.24
CA ALA A 554 46.72 20.39 -31.06
C ALA A 554 45.52 20.06 -32.02
N ALA A 555 44.53 20.95 -31.96
CA ALA A 555 43.46 21.16 -32.96
C ALA A 555 43.75 22.40 -33.84
N PRO A 556 42.93 22.71 -34.88
CA PRO A 556 42.11 23.93 -34.78
C PRO A 556 40.75 23.98 -35.52
N SER A 557 39.85 24.83 -34.97
CA SER A 557 38.79 25.69 -35.59
C SER A 557 37.88 25.27 -36.79
N MET A 558 36.57 25.17 -36.52
CA MET A 558 35.41 25.97 -37.07
C MET A 558 35.50 26.62 -38.47
N PRO A 559 34.43 26.61 -39.30
CA PRO A 559 33.26 27.50 -39.06
C PRO A 559 31.85 26.96 -39.41
N LYS A 560 30.83 27.78 -39.12
CA LYS A 560 29.37 27.51 -39.26
C LYS A 560 28.83 27.80 -40.69
N SER A 561 27.84 27.04 -41.16
CA SER A 561 26.81 27.55 -42.10
C SER A 561 25.54 26.66 -42.15
N THR A 562 24.41 27.32 -42.42
CA THR A 562 23.01 26.90 -42.48
C THR A 562 22.61 25.95 -43.61
N SER A 563 21.59 25.09 -43.40
CA SER A 563 20.27 25.14 -44.10
C SER A 563 19.45 23.83 -43.92
N ALA A 564 18.21 23.81 -44.43
CA ALA A 564 17.18 22.82 -44.10
C ALA A 564 17.10 21.63 -45.09
N GLY A 565 16.57 20.48 -44.62
CA GLY A 565 16.28 19.30 -45.45
C GLY A 565 15.41 18.27 -44.72
N ARG A 566 14.47 17.64 -45.44
CA ARG A 566 13.46 16.68 -44.91
C ARG A 566 13.99 15.22 -44.88
N PRO A 567 13.27 14.25 -44.28
CA PRO A 567 13.87 13.04 -43.72
C PRO A 567 14.03 11.87 -44.71
N GLY A 568 15.03 11.03 -44.43
CA GLY A 568 15.14 9.65 -44.92
C GLY A 568 15.79 8.79 -43.84
N GLY A 569 15.15 7.67 -43.46
CA GLY A 569 15.67 6.78 -42.42
C GLY A 569 16.32 5.52 -43.00
N VAL A 570 17.42 5.07 -42.39
CA VAL A 570 17.90 3.68 -42.44
C VAL A 570 18.49 3.32 -41.07
N ALA A 571 18.42 2.03 -40.74
CA ALA A 571 18.68 1.37 -39.47
C ALA A 571 20.10 1.52 -38.84
N ALA A 572 20.11 1.21 -37.53
CA ALA A 572 21.16 0.53 -36.76
C ALA A 572 22.49 1.24 -36.46
N LEU A 573 22.75 1.50 -35.17
CA LEU A 573 23.80 0.76 -34.44
C LEU A 573 23.57 0.77 -32.91
N LEU A 574 23.52 -0.43 -32.31
CA LEU A 574 23.63 -0.65 -30.86
C LEU A 574 25.03 -1.19 -30.57
N LYS A 575 25.82 -0.50 -29.74
CA LYS A 575 26.90 -1.04 -28.88
C LYS A 575 27.71 0.07 -28.20
N ARG A 576 27.44 0.30 -26.92
CA ARG A 576 28.42 0.28 -25.82
C ARG A 576 27.70 0.20 -24.50
#